data_AF-A0A364P3N3-F1
#
_entry.id   AF-A0A364P3N3-F1
#
_cell.length_a   1.000
_cell.length_b   1.000
_cell.length_c   1.000
_cell.angle_alpha   90.00
_cell.angle_beta   90.00
_cell.angle_gamma   90.00
#
_symmetry.space_group_name_H-M   'P 1'
#
loop_
_entity.id
_entity.type
_entity.pdbx_description
1 polymer ?
#
loop_
_entity_poly.entity_id
_entity_poly.type
_entity_poly.pdbx_seq_one_letter_code
_entity_poly.pdbx_strand_id
1 'polypeptide(L)'
;MARIKARDALILAGGFALFFWATLPPDKVALNESCEPAGGPAAFSAAIYRSGFWQTQLDAVIVERNNLLTQPARRARNEAEIEREARENPALEEKMMRLSREQGRIDDRIEKERHEAALQSARLKKVAWLMGCETVIAQKLAK
;
A
#
# COMPACT_ATOMS: atom_id res chain seq x y z
N MET A 1 42.99 2.55 -30.00
CA MET A 1 42.98 2.87 -28.55
C MET A 1 41.76 3.67 -28.09
N ALA A 2 41.31 4.72 -28.79
CA ALA A 2 40.18 5.56 -28.36
C ALA A 2 38.83 4.82 -28.19
N ARG A 3 38.53 3.84 -29.07
CA ARG A 3 37.27 3.04 -28.99
C ARG A 3 37.21 2.12 -27.76
N ILE A 4 38.36 1.64 -27.26
CA ILE A 4 38.44 0.78 -26.07
C ILE A 4 38.15 1.63 -24.82
N LYS A 5 38.74 2.84 -24.75
CA LYS A 5 38.46 3.81 -23.68
C LYS A 5 36.99 4.24 -23.63
N ALA A 6 36.34 4.41 -24.78
CA ALA A 6 34.92 4.74 -24.84
C ALA A 6 34.01 3.59 -24.39
N ARG A 7 34.36 2.34 -24.76
CA ARG A 7 33.63 1.14 -24.31
C ARG A 7 33.76 0.96 -22.79
N ASP A 8 34.96 1.10 -22.25
CA ASP A 8 35.20 0.95 -20.81
C ASP A 8 34.54 2.07 -20.01
N ALA A 9 34.52 3.31 -20.54
CA ALA A 9 33.76 4.41 -19.96
C ALA A 9 32.24 4.16 -19.97
N LEU A 10 31.69 3.57 -21.05
CA LEU A 10 30.28 3.18 -21.12
C LEU A 10 29.93 2.07 -20.13
N ILE A 11 30.80 1.06 -19.98
CA ILE A 11 30.60 -0.03 -19.01
C ILE A 11 30.67 0.51 -17.58
N LEU A 12 31.63 1.38 -17.28
CA LEU A 12 31.71 2.06 -15.99
C LEU A 12 30.48 2.92 -15.73
N ALA A 13 30.06 3.75 -16.69
CA ALA A 13 28.88 4.59 -16.55
C ALA A 13 27.60 3.75 -16.36
N GLY A 14 27.44 2.65 -17.11
CA GLY A 14 26.33 1.72 -16.95
C GLY A 14 26.34 1.01 -15.59
N GLY A 15 27.52 0.60 -15.12
CA GLY A 15 27.70 0.00 -13.78
C GLY A 15 27.37 0.98 -12.66
N PHE A 16 27.82 2.24 -12.77
CA PHE A 16 27.47 3.30 -11.81
C PHE A 16 25.98 3.62 -11.83
N ALA A 17 25.34 3.68 -13.01
CA ALA A 17 23.91 3.92 -13.11
C ALA A 17 23.09 2.79 -12.46
N LEU A 18 23.48 1.53 -12.70
CA LEU A 18 22.86 0.36 -12.05
C LEU A 18 23.05 0.37 -10.53
N PHE A 19 24.24 0.75 -10.05
CA PHE A 19 24.53 0.86 -8.63
C PHE A 19 23.72 1.99 -7.97
N PHE A 20 23.63 3.15 -8.62
CA PHE A 20 22.78 4.24 -8.16
C PHE A 20 21.32 3.81 -8.13
N TRP A 21 20.82 3.16 -9.18
CA TRP A 21 19.45 2.69 -9.23
C TRP A 21 19.13 1.66 -8.14
N ALA A 22 20.04 0.72 -7.88
CA ALA A 22 19.87 -0.30 -6.85
C ALA A 22 19.91 0.25 -5.41
N THR A 23 20.43 1.46 -5.22
CA THR A 23 20.59 2.10 -3.90
C THR A 23 19.61 3.23 -3.65
N LEU A 24 18.77 3.54 -4.65
CA LEU A 24 17.68 4.50 -4.50
C LEU A 24 16.72 4.04 -3.40
N PRO A 25 16.19 4.99 -2.61
CA PRO A 25 15.22 4.67 -1.57
C PRO A 25 13.95 4.07 -2.22
N PRO A 26 13.33 3.07 -1.59
CA PRO A 26 12.12 2.45 -2.12
C PRO A 26 10.93 3.42 -2.08
N ASP A 27 10.18 3.49 -3.18
CA ASP A 27 8.96 4.32 -3.32
C ASP A 27 7.74 3.78 -2.54
N LYS A 28 7.88 2.59 -1.95
CA LYS A 28 6.84 1.95 -1.13
C LYS A 28 7.24 2.00 0.34
N VAL A 29 6.26 1.91 1.24
CA VAL A 29 6.50 1.82 2.68
C VAL A 29 7.35 0.58 2.96
N ALA A 30 8.59 0.80 3.36
CA ALA A 30 9.58 -0.22 3.65
C ALA A 30 9.96 -0.12 5.12
N LEU A 31 8.95 -0.18 6.00
CA LEU A 31 9.10 -0.01 7.44
C LEU A 31 8.56 -1.24 8.19
N ASN A 32 9.18 -1.59 9.31
CA ASN A 32 8.70 -2.62 10.23
C ASN A 32 7.70 -2.05 11.25
N GLU A 33 7.17 -2.90 12.15
CA GLU A 33 6.23 -2.48 13.20
C GLU A 33 6.81 -1.39 14.13
N SER A 34 8.14 -1.31 14.24
CA SER A 34 8.87 -0.30 15.03
C SER A 34 9.24 0.97 14.25
N CYS A 35 8.75 1.14 13.01
CA CYS A 35 9.03 2.30 12.16
C CYS A 35 10.53 2.45 11.81
N GLU A 36 11.21 1.31 11.65
CA GLU A 36 12.58 1.19 11.16
C GLU A 36 12.60 0.57 9.76
N PRO A 37 13.61 0.88 8.94
CA PRO A 37 13.72 0.33 7.59
C PRO A 37 13.68 -1.21 7.61
N ALA A 38 12.71 -1.78 6.89
CA ALA A 38 12.51 -3.21 6.75
C ALA A 38 13.20 -3.74 5.49
N GLY A 39 14.17 -4.64 5.66
CA GLY A 39 14.91 -5.28 4.58
C GLY A 39 16.26 -4.65 4.27
N GLY A 40 17.13 -5.41 3.59
CA GLY A 40 18.51 -5.00 3.28
C GLY A 40 18.62 -3.68 2.48
N PRO A 41 17.89 -3.51 1.37
CA PRO A 41 17.95 -2.29 0.57
C PRO A 41 17.45 -1.04 1.31
N ALA A 42 16.40 -1.18 2.13
CA ALA A 42 15.87 -0.09 2.93
C ALA A 42 16.85 0.33 4.04
N ALA A 43 17.50 -0.64 4.71
CA ALA A 43 18.50 -0.35 5.73
C ALA A 43 19.75 0.33 5.13
N PHE A 44 20.20 -0.12 3.97
CA PHE A 44 21.35 0.45 3.27
C PHE A 44 21.08 1.87 2.77
N SER A 45 19.93 2.10 2.14
CA SER A 45 19.51 3.43 1.68
C SER A 45 19.29 4.40 2.85
N ALA A 46 18.73 3.94 3.98
CA ALA A 46 18.61 4.75 5.19
C ALA A 46 19.96 5.15 5.80
N ALA A 47 20.99 4.31 5.64
CA ALA A 47 22.34 4.59 6.12
C ALA A 47 23.09 5.60 5.24
N ILE A 48 22.98 5.47 3.92
CA ILE A 48 23.71 6.32 2.95
C ILE A 48 22.96 7.62 2.66
N TYR A 49 21.66 7.53 2.41
CA TYR A 49 20.79 8.63 1.99
C TYR A 49 19.78 8.96 3.08
N ARG A 50 20.26 9.23 4.30
CA ARG A 50 19.42 9.39 5.50
C ARG A 50 18.24 10.34 5.26
N SER A 51 18.49 11.60 4.90
CA SER A 51 17.42 12.60 4.71
C SER A 51 16.49 12.23 3.56
N GLY A 52 17.04 11.86 2.40
CA GLY A 52 16.26 11.49 1.22
C GLY A 52 15.38 10.26 1.44
N PHE A 53 15.91 9.22 2.08
CA PHE A 53 15.16 8.01 2.44
C PHE A 53 13.99 8.34 3.37
N TRP A 54 14.23 9.10 4.44
CA TRP A 54 13.16 9.44 5.39
C TRP A 54 12.10 10.34 4.76
N GLN A 55 12.47 11.24 3.82
CA GLN A 55 11.49 12.02 3.05
C GLN A 55 10.64 11.12 2.14
N THR A 56 11.25 10.23 1.36
CA THR A 56 10.50 9.32 0.48
C THR A 56 9.60 8.37 1.27
N GLN A 57 10.04 7.92 2.44
CA GLN A 57 9.23 7.08 3.33
C GLN A 57 8.08 7.87 3.96
N LEU A 58 8.28 9.14 4.30
CA LEU A 58 7.21 10.01 4.78
C LEU A 58 6.11 10.15 3.72
N ASP A 59 6.51 10.46 2.47
CA ASP A 59 5.57 10.57 1.35
C ASP A 59 4.83 9.25 1.09
N ALA A 60 5.55 8.13 1.09
CA ALA A 60 4.96 6.80 0.91
C ALA A 60 3.93 6.47 2.01
N VAL A 61 4.25 6.78 3.27
CA VAL A 61 3.34 6.59 4.42
C VAL A 61 2.09 7.45 4.29
N ILE A 62 2.24 8.73 3.92
CA ILE A 62 1.12 9.66 3.72
C ILE A 62 0.21 9.16 2.58
N VAL A 63 0.81 8.75 1.46
CA VAL A 63 0.06 8.22 0.30
C VAL A 63 -0.69 6.95 0.68
N GLU A 64 -0.05 6.01 1.38
CA GLU A 64 -0.70 4.76 1.78
C GLU A 64 -1.81 4.99 2.80
N ARG A 65 -1.60 5.88 3.78
CA ARG A 65 -2.64 6.30 4.74
C ARG A 65 -3.83 6.92 4.02
N ASN A 66 -3.58 7.88 3.12
CA ASN A 66 -4.64 8.56 2.37
C ASN A 66 -5.40 7.59 1.45
N ASN A 67 -4.69 6.66 0.80
CA ASN A 67 -5.32 5.60 0.01
C ASN A 67 -6.20 4.70 0.88
N LEU A 68 -5.72 4.30 2.06
CA LEU A 68 -6.52 3.51 2.99
C LEU A 68 -7.71 4.29 3.53
N LEU A 69 -7.61 5.60 3.75
CA LEU A 69 -8.72 6.44 4.23
C LEU A 69 -9.76 6.75 3.15
N THR A 70 -9.37 6.79 1.87
CA THR A 70 -10.25 7.11 0.73
C THR A 70 -10.94 5.89 0.10
N GLN A 71 -10.44 4.68 0.35
CA GLN A 71 -11.10 3.42 -0.05
C GLN A 71 -12.59 3.26 0.34
N PRO A 72 -13.08 3.63 1.54
CA PRO A 72 -14.49 3.41 1.91
C PRO A 72 -15.41 4.32 1.13
N ALA A 73 -14.99 5.54 0.80
CA ALA A 73 -15.75 6.44 -0.06
C ALA A 73 -15.85 5.90 -1.50
N ARG A 74 -14.79 5.22 -2.00
CA ARG A 74 -14.83 4.56 -3.32
C ARG A 74 -15.71 3.31 -3.31
N ARG A 75 -15.65 2.48 -2.26
CA ARG A 75 -16.53 1.31 -2.11
C ARG A 75 -18.00 1.71 -2.03
N ALA A 76 -18.33 2.72 -1.22
CA ALA A 76 -19.71 3.21 -1.11
C ALA A 76 -20.25 3.73 -2.45
N ARG A 77 -19.42 4.36 -3.28
CA ARG A 77 -19.81 4.79 -4.63
C ARG A 77 -20.03 3.60 -5.57
N ASN A 78 -19.12 2.64 -5.58
CA ASN A 78 -19.24 1.45 -6.41
C ASN A 78 -20.44 0.59 -5.99
N GLU A 79 -20.71 0.45 -4.69
CA GLU A 79 -21.90 -0.23 -4.17
C GLU A 79 -23.18 0.49 -4.58
N ALA A 80 -23.21 1.83 -4.52
CA ALA A 80 -24.34 2.61 -4.99
C ALA A 80 -24.57 2.50 -6.51
N GLU A 81 -23.51 2.37 -7.31
CA GLU A 81 -23.61 2.10 -8.76
C GLU A 81 -24.12 0.68 -9.03
N ILE A 82 -23.58 -0.34 -8.33
CA ILE A 82 -24.06 -1.72 -8.43
C ILE A 82 -25.52 -1.84 -8.00
N GLU A 83 -25.95 -1.11 -6.96
CA GLU A 83 -27.35 -1.09 -6.54
C GLU A 83 -28.26 -0.43 -7.59
N ARG A 84 -27.77 0.61 -8.28
CA ARG A 84 -28.50 1.22 -9.40
C ARG A 84 -28.62 0.25 -10.58
N GLU A 85 -27.53 -0.40 -10.97
CA GLU A 85 -27.53 -1.43 -12.03
C GLU A 85 -28.42 -2.62 -11.67
N ALA A 86 -28.45 -3.02 -10.39
CA ALA A 86 -29.34 -4.08 -9.89
C ALA A 86 -30.82 -3.67 -9.98
N ARG A 87 -31.15 -2.41 -9.64
CA ARG A 87 -32.51 -1.85 -9.80
C ARG A 87 -32.94 -1.76 -11.26
N GLU A 88 -32.00 -1.56 -12.19
CA GLU A 88 -32.26 -1.52 -13.63
C GLU A 88 -32.46 -2.92 -14.25
N ASN A 89 -32.05 -4.01 -13.58
CA ASN A 89 -32.14 -5.38 -14.08
C ASN A 89 -32.88 -6.36 -13.12
N PRO A 90 -34.22 -6.27 -12.99
CA PRO A 90 -35.01 -7.05 -12.04
C PRO A 90 -34.99 -8.57 -12.29
N ALA A 91 -34.66 -9.02 -13.52
CA ALA A 91 -34.56 -10.44 -13.86
C ALA A 91 -33.37 -11.15 -13.18
N LEU A 92 -32.35 -10.40 -12.75
CA LEU A 92 -31.18 -10.92 -12.03
C LEU A 92 -31.46 -11.11 -10.54
N GLU A 93 -32.32 -10.27 -9.97
CA GLU A 93 -32.73 -10.26 -8.58
C GLU A 93 -33.58 -11.50 -8.23
N GLU A 94 -34.48 -11.92 -9.14
CA GLU A 94 -35.33 -13.10 -8.96
C GLU A 94 -34.52 -14.42 -8.94
N LYS A 95 -33.44 -14.50 -9.75
CA LYS A 95 -32.47 -15.61 -9.70
C LYS A 95 -31.62 -15.60 -8.43
N MET A 96 -31.16 -14.43 -7.99
CA MET A 96 -30.40 -14.27 -6.73
C MET A 96 -31.24 -14.67 -5.51
N MET A 97 -32.52 -14.27 -5.47
CA MET A 97 -33.44 -14.58 -4.38
C MET A 97 -33.76 -16.08 -4.26
N ARG A 98 -33.79 -16.82 -5.38
CA ARG A 98 -33.96 -18.28 -5.37
C ARG A 98 -32.73 -18.98 -4.79
N LEU A 99 -31.52 -18.61 -5.21
CA LEU A 99 -30.27 -19.18 -4.68
C LEU A 99 -30.07 -18.84 -3.19
N SER A 100 -30.46 -17.64 -2.76
CA SER A 100 -30.36 -17.19 -1.37
C SER A 100 -31.31 -17.93 -0.41
N ARG A 101 -32.35 -18.63 -0.90
CA ARG A 101 -33.31 -19.35 -0.04
C ARG A 101 -32.84 -20.75 0.38
N GLU A 102 -31.81 -21.32 -0.23
CA GLU A 102 -31.35 -22.70 0.05
C GLU A 102 -30.13 -22.80 1.00
N GLN A 103 -29.50 -21.69 1.40
CA GLN A 103 -28.31 -21.67 2.26
C GLN A 103 -28.59 -21.02 3.64
N GLY A 104 -28.09 -21.63 4.71
CA GLY A 104 -28.38 -21.34 6.12
C GLY A 104 -28.19 -19.87 6.53
N ARG A 105 -29.29 -19.11 6.58
CA ARG A 105 -29.33 -17.63 6.68
C ARG A 105 -28.81 -16.97 7.95
N ILE A 106 -28.53 -17.72 9.03
CA ILE A 106 -28.22 -17.11 10.35
C ILE A 106 -26.73 -17.21 10.65
N ASP A 107 -26.12 -18.39 10.49
CA ASP A 107 -24.68 -18.57 10.74
C ASP A 107 -23.83 -17.80 9.72
N ASP A 108 -24.23 -17.82 8.43
CA ASP A 108 -23.53 -17.09 7.37
C ASP A 108 -23.54 -15.57 7.60
N ARG A 109 -24.62 -15.03 8.19
CA ARG A 109 -24.72 -13.59 8.46
C ARG A 109 -23.83 -13.18 9.62
N ILE A 110 -23.79 -13.98 10.69
CA ILE A 110 -22.93 -13.72 11.85
C ILE A 110 -21.45 -13.87 11.46
N GLU A 111 -21.10 -14.88 10.66
CA GLU A 111 -19.74 -15.05 10.15
C GLU A 111 -19.33 -13.90 9.21
N LYS A 112 -20.23 -13.46 8.33
CA LYS A 112 -19.99 -12.31 7.46
C LYS A 112 -19.76 -11.03 8.25
N GLU A 113 -20.59 -10.74 9.25
CA GLU A 113 -20.43 -9.57 10.12
C GLU A 113 -19.12 -9.63 10.91
N ARG A 114 -18.72 -10.81 11.41
CA ARG A 114 -17.40 -11.01 12.06
C ARG A 114 -16.24 -10.80 11.10
N HIS A 115 -16.35 -11.28 9.87
CA HIS A 115 -15.33 -11.10 8.85
C HIS A 115 -15.18 -9.62 8.46
N GLU A 116 -16.30 -8.92 8.28
CA GLU A 116 -16.31 -7.48 8.00
C GLU A 116 -15.72 -6.67 9.16
N ALA A 117 -16.07 -7.00 10.41
CA ALA A 117 -15.47 -6.39 11.60
C ALA A 117 -13.96 -6.67 11.71
N ALA A 118 -13.51 -7.89 11.38
CA ALA A 118 -12.10 -8.25 11.34
C ALA A 118 -11.33 -7.46 10.28
N LEU A 119 -11.93 -7.26 9.10
CA LEU A 119 -11.34 -6.44 8.03
C LEU A 119 -11.26 -4.96 8.42
N GLN A 120 -12.29 -4.42 9.05
CA GLN A 120 -12.30 -3.03 9.52
C GLN A 120 -11.27 -2.79 10.63
N SER A 121 -11.20 -3.68 11.62
CA SER A 121 -10.23 -3.59 12.71
C SER A 121 -8.78 -3.73 12.24
N ALA A 122 -8.49 -4.68 11.33
CA ALA A 122 -7.16 -4.82 10.74
C ALA A 122 -6.75 -3.57 9.95
N ARG A 123 -7.69 -2.97 9.23
CA ARG A 123 -7.46 -1.71 8.50
C ARG A 123 -7.18 -0.55 9.44
N LEU A 124 -7.97 -0.37 10.49
CA LEU A 124 -7.74 0.67 11.50
C LEU A 124 -6.39 0.50 12.20
N LYS A 125 -6.01 -0.75 12.52
CA LYS A 125 -4.68 -1.07 13.07
C LYS A 125 -3.56 -0.64 12.12
N LYS A 126 -3.69 -0.91 10.81
CA LYS A 126 -2.70 -0.49 9.80
C LYS A 126 -2.63 1.03 9.69
N VAL A 127 -3.76 1.74 9.72
CA VAL A 127 -3.79 3.21 9.70
C VAL A 127 -3.14 3.80 10.95
N ALA A 128 -3.43 3.24 12.13
CA ALA A 128 -2.81 3.66 13.38
C ALA A 128 -1.28 3.47 13.37
N TRP A 129 -0.82 2.34 12.85
CA TRP A 129 0.61 2.09 12.65
C TRP A 129 1.25 3.11 11.70
N LEU A 130 0.64 3.40 10.55
CA LEU A 130 1.13 4.41 9.60
C LEU A 130 1.23 5.81 10.23
N MET A 131 0.23 6.23 11.00
CA MET A 131 0.28 7.51 11.72
C MET A 131 1.37 7.52 12.80
N GLY A 132 1.58 6.41 13.50
CA GLY A 132 2.70 6.26 14.43
C GLY A 132 4.04 6.47 13.73
N CYS A 133 4.25 5.80 12.60
CA CYS A 133 5.49 5.92 11.83
C CYS A 133 5.71 7.31 11.25
N GLU A 134 4.67 8.00 10.80
CA GLU A 134 4.75 9.40 10.34
C GLU A 134 5.39 10.31 11.39
N THR A 135 4.97 10.22 12.65
CA THR A 135 5.53 11.03 13.73
C THR A 135 7.01 10.70 14.02
N VAL A 136 7.37 9.42 13.98
CA VAL A 136 8.75 8.95 14.19
C VAL A 136 9.66 9.43 13.07
N ILE A 137 9.19 9.36 11.82
CA ILE A 137 9.93 9.82 10.64
C ILE A 137 10.11 11.34 10.70
N ALA A 138 9.05 12.08 11.03
CA ALA A 138 9.12 13.53 11.20
C ALA A 138 10.16 13.94 12.27
N GLN A 139 10.22 13.23 13.39
CA GLN A 139 11.25 13.45 14.41
C GLN A 139 12.66 13.12 13.92
N LYS A 140 12.83 12.09 13.08
CA LYS A 140 14.13 11.74 12.48
C LYS A 140 14.60 12.74 11.43
N LEU A 141 13.68 13.46 10.79
CA LEU A 141 13.97 14.53 9.83
C LEU A 141 14.26 15.88 10.51
N ALA A 142 13.70 16.11 11.70
CA ALA A 142 13.94 17.32 12.48
C ALA A 142 15.27 17.32 13.26
N LYS A 143 15.95 16.16 13.34
CA LYS A 143 17.27 15.96 13.98
C LYS A 143 18.37 15.91 12.93
#